data_AF-A0A6P3Y385-F1
#
_entry.id   AF-A0A6P3Y385-F1
#
_cell.length_a   1.000
_cell.length_b   1.000
_cell.length_c   1.000
_cell.angle_alpha   90.00
_cell.angle_beta   90.00
_cell.angle_gamma   90.00
#
_symmetry.space_group_name_H-M   'P 1'
#
loop_
_entity.id
_entity.type
_entity.pdbx_description
1 polymer ?
#
loop_
_entity_poly.entity_id
_entity_poly.type
_entity_poly.pdbx_seq_one_letter_code
_entity_poly.pdbx_strand_id
1 'polypeptide(L)'
;MRRKYSLNLFFIQIATVMLIVNFVAAGLLKKLSEKTSAGSDSQTAHERTGASKQKATDILSTGQYFQDIFSEHLAPLKVEFGHVCENPNEWEQRFERKDFDNNRHSGKIKWGNKRGEYGEQYWDLNH
;
A
#
# COMPACT_ATOMS: atom_id res chain seq x y z
N MET A 1 36.39 40.05 1.18
CA MET A 1 35.72 39.52 2.39
C MET A 1 34.31 38.99 2.06
N ARG A 2 34.16 37.79 1.46
CA ARG A 2 32.83 37.25 1.06
C ARG A 2 32.60 35.75 1.33
N ARG A 3 33.51 35.10 2.08
CA ARG A 3 33.48 33.64 2.30
C ARG A 3 32.78 33.21 3.61
N LYS A 4 32.81 34.05 4.65
CA LYS A 4 32.24 33.74 5.98
C LYS A 4 30.71 33.67 6.03
N TYR A 5 30.01 34.47 5.22
CA TYR A 5 28.54 34.51 5.22
C TYR A 5 27.88 33.27 4.58
N SER A 6 28.56 32.60 3.65
CA SER A 6 28.04 31.41 2.98
C SER A 6 27.98 30.18 3.90
N LEU A 7 29.03 29.95 4.71
CA LEU A 7 29.10 28.83 5.66
C LEU A 7 28.02 28.93 6.74
N ASN A 8 27.81 30.13 7.30
CA ASN A 8 26.77 30.35 8.30
C ASN A 8 25.37 30.07 7.73
N LEU A 9 25.12 30.40 6.46
CA LEU A 9 23.86 30.11 5.79
C LEU A 9 23.63 28.60 5.60
N PHE A 10 24.68 27.84 5.26
CA PHE A 10 24.61 26.38 5.17
C PHE A 10 24.32 25.72 6.53
N PHE A 11 24.94 26.18 7.61
CA PHE A 11 24.66 25.66 8.96
C PHE A 11 23.22 25.95 9.41
N ILE A 12 22.70 27.15 9.09
CA ILE A 12 21.31 27.50 9.38
C ILE A 12 20.34 26.61 8.59
N GLN A 13 20.62 26.35 7.30
CA GLN A 13 19.80 25.46 6.48
C GLN A 13 19.78 24.03 7.02
N ILE A 14 20.93 23.47 7.39
CA ILE A 14 21.04 22.13 7.97
C ILE A 14 20.28 22.05 9.31
N ALA A 15 20.44 23.05 10.18
CA ALA A 15 19.72 23.11 11.45
C ALA A 15 18.20 23.16 11.24
N THR A 16 17.74 23.91 10.24
CA THR A 16 16.30 24.03 9.91
C THR A 16 15.73 22.70 9.42
N VAL A 17 16.44 22.01 8.52
CA VAL A 17 16.02 20.67 8.04
C VAL A 17 15.96 19.67 9.19
N MET A 18 16.97 19.64 10.06
CA MET A 18 16.97 18.75 11.23
C MET A 18 15.79 19.02 12.17
N LEU A 19 15.42 20.29 12.37
CA LEU A 19 14.31 20.68 13.23
C LEU A 19 12.96 20.22 12.63
N ILE A 20 12.78 20.35 11.32
CA ILE A 20 11.59 19.87 10.61
C ILE A 20 11.48 18.34 10.70
N VAL A 21 12.57 17.61 10.46
CA VAL A 21 12.58 16.14 10.55
C VAL A 21 12.22 15.67 11.96
N ASN A 22 12.81 16.29 12.99
CA ASN A 22 12.50 15.97 14.38
C ASN A 22 11.04 16.27 14.75
N PHE A 23 10.48 17.38 14.24
CA PHE A 23 9.08 17.72 14.48
C PHE A 23 8.12 16.70 13.84
N VAL A 24 8.40 16.27 12.60
CA VAL A 24 7.61 15.26 11.90
C VAL A 24 7.70 13.89 12.62
N ALA A 25 8.91 13.48 13.04
CA ALA A 25 9.11 12.24 13.76
C ALA A 25 8.35 12.21 15.10
N ALA A 26 8.37 13.32 15.86
CA ALA A 26 7.62 13.45 17.11
C ALA A 26 6.10 13.36 16.88
N GLY A 27 5.59 13.97 15.81
CA GLY A 27 4.17 13.88 15.44
C GLY A 27 3.73 12.46 15.07
N LEU A 28 4.57 11.71 14.36
CA LEU A 28 4.32 10.31 14.02
C LEU A 28 4.34 9.39 15.25
N LEU A 29 5.32 9.59 16.14
CA LEU A 29 5.41 8.85 17.42
C LEU A 29 4.18 9.09 18.30
N LYS A 30 3.71 10.34 18.40
CA LYS A 30 2.49 10.67 19.14
C LYS A 30 1.26 9.98 18.54
N LYS A 31 1.12 9.99 17.22
CA LYS A 31 0.01 9.33 16.51
C LYS A 31 0.01 7.81 16.68
N LEU A 32 1.19 7.18 16.73
CA LEU A 32 1.33 5.75 17.02
C LEU A 32 1.01 5.42 18.48
N SER A 33 1.43 6.27 19.42
CA SER A 33 1.10 6.12 20.84
C SER A 33 -0.40 6.24 21.11
N GLU A 34 -1.07 7.23 20.51
CA GLU A 34 -2.54 7.39 20.61
C GLU A 34 -3.28 6.20 20.02
N LYS A 35 -2.80 5.66 18.88
CA LYS A 35 -3.37 4.47 18.25
C LYS A 35 -3.17 3.19 19.08
N THR A 36 -2.16 3.15 19.94
CA THR A 36 -1.88 2.02 20.85
C THR A 36 -2.72 2.10 22.12
N SER A 37 -2.97 3.32 22.62
CA SER A 37 -3.82 3.55 23.81
C SER A 37 -5.32 3.39 23.56
N ALA A 38 -5.80 3.57 22.33
CA ALA A 38 -7.21 3.37 21.99
C ALA A 38 -7.61 1.87 21.86
N GLY A 39 -6.66 0.94 22.02
CA GLY A 39 -6.88 -0.51 21.83
C GLY A 39 -6.82 -1.36 23.10
N SER A 40 -6.63 -0.77 24.28
CA SER A 40 -6.31 -1.54 25.50
C SER A 40 -7.10 -1.11 26.73
N ASP A 41 -8.43 -1.14 26.67
CA ASP A 41 -9.28 -1.17 27.86
C ASP A 41 -10.30 -2.31 27.75
N SER A 42 -9.92 -3.49 28.25
CA SER A 42 -10.77 -4.28 29.14
C SER A 42 -10.00 -5.48 29.68
N GLN A 43 -9.61 -5.41 30.95
CA GLN A 43 -9.34 -6.58 31.78
C GLN A 43 -10.67 -7.08 32.36
N THR A 44 -10.93 -8.38 32.29
CA THR A 44 -11.43 -9.14 33.44
C THR A 44 -11.10 -10.62 33.22
N ALA A 45 -10.35 -11.17 34.15
CA ALA A 45 -10.07 -12.58 34.25
C ALA A 45 -11.37 -13.35 34.56
N HIS A 46 -11.37 -14.62 34.16
CA HIS A 46 -12.36 -15.64 34.49
C HIS A 46 -13.62 -15.75 33.60
N GLU A 47 -13.45 -16.19 32.34
CA GLU A 47 -14.23 -17.30 31.78
C GLU A 47 -13.65 -17.80 30.42
N ARG A 48 -13.03 -18.99 30.48
CA ARG A 48 -13.26 -20.15 29.59
C ARG A 48 -13.15 -19.91 28.08
N THR A 49 -12.02 -20.34 27.51
CA THR A 49 -11.79 -21.17 26.29
C THR A 49 -12.72 -21.06 25.04
N GLY A 50 -13.99 -20.68 25.16
CA GLY A 50 -14.94 -20.43 24.06
C GLY A 50 -14.71 -19.11 23.33
N ALA A 51 -14.40 -18.00 24.04
CA ALA A 51 -14.18 -16.69 23.40
C ALA A 51 -12.93 -16.66 22.49
N SER A 52 -11.90 -17.45 22.81
CA SER A 52 -10.71 -17.60 21.98
C SER A 52 -11.00 -18.42 20.71
N LYS A 53 -11.82 -19.48 20.79
CA LYS A 53 -12.31 -20.17 19.60
C LYS A 53 -13.18 -19.25 18.75
N GLN A 54 -14.02 -18.43 19.37
CA GLN A 54 -14.92 -17.52 18.66
C GLN A 54 -14.17 -16.40 17.93
N LYS A 55 -13.13 -15.82 18.56
CA LYS A 55 -12.18 -14.91 17.89
C LYS A 55 -11.36 -15.60 16.79
N ALA A 56 -10.91 -16.84 17.01
CA ALA A 56 -10.18 -17.59 16.00
C ALA A 56 -11.08 -17.99 14.82
N THR A 57 -12.34 -18.34 15.06
CA THR A 57 -13.34 -18.58 14.01
C THR A 57 -13.75 -17.30 13.32
N ASP A 58 -13.80 -16.15 14.01
CA ASP A 58 -14.03 -14.85 13.37
C ASP A 58 -12.88 -14.47 12.45
N ILE A 59 -11.63 -14.68 12.87
CA ILE A 59 -10.43 -14.46 12.06
C ILE A 59 -10.36 -15.44 10.89
N LEU A 60 -10.78 -16.70 11.07
CA LEU A 60 -10.90 -17.69 9.99
C LEU A 60 -12.09 -17.40 9.06
N SER A 61 -13.17 -16.76 9.55
CA SER A 61 -14.35 -16.37 8.77
C SER A 61 -14.16 -15.05 8.01
N THR A 62 -13.20 -14.23 8.46
CA THR A 62 -12.60 -13.14 7.69
C THR A 62 -11.72 -13.80 6.63
N GLY A 63 -12.35 -14.40 5.62
CA GLY A 63 -11.67 -15.35 4.75
C GLY A 63 -10.43 -14.77 4.07
N GLN A 64 -9.57 -15.68 3.62
CA GLN A 64 -8.21 -15.35 3.19
C GLN A 64 -8.22 -14.30 2.07
N TYR A 65 -7.47 -13.22 2.30
CA TYR A 65 -7.17 -12.19 1.31
C TYR A 65 -5.81 -12.48 0.70
N PHE A 66 -5.74 -12.52 -0.62
CA PHE A 66 -4.51 -12.62 -1.37
C PHE A 66 -4.34 -11.37 -2.25
N GLN A 67 -3.11 -10.86 -2.32
CA GLN A 67 -2.74 -9.84 -3.27
C GLN A 67 -1.29 -10.02 -3.67
N ASP A 68 -1.04 -9.99 -4.97
CA ASP A 68 0.29 -9.99 -5.56
C ASP A 68 0.43 -8.83 -6.54
N ILE A 69 1.63 -8.24 -6.58
CA ILE A 69 1.96 -7.10 -7.44
C ILE A 69 3.11 -7.52 -8.34
N PHE A 70 2.94 -7.26 -9.63
CA PHE A 70 3.88 -7.63 -10.66
C PHE A 70 4.37 -6.39 -11.42
N SER A 71 5.65 -6.39 -11.76
CA SER A 71 6.26 -5.42 -12.67
C SER A 71 7.44 -6.08 -13.39
N GLU A 72 7.42 -6.05 -14.72
CA GLU A 72 8.45 -6.63 -15.58
C GLU A 72 8.82 -5.66 -16.70
N HIS A 73 10.10 -5.64 -17.04
CA HIS A 73 10.61 -5.00 -18.24
C HIS A 73 10.75 -6.07 -19.34
N LEU A 74 9.80 -6.10 -20.28
CA LEU A 74 9.84 -7.01 -21.45
C LEU A 74 10.96 -6.63 -22.44
N ALA A 75 11.34 -5.35 -22.43
CA ALA A 75 12.49 -4.76 -23.12
C ALA A 75 12.89 -3.48 -22.36
N PRO A 76 14.05 -2.85 -22.66
CA PRO A 76 14.50 -1.64 -21.95
C PRO A 76 13.45 -0.51 -21.89
N LEU A 77 12.63 -0.40 -22.94
CA LEU A 77 11.60 0.62 -23.10
C LEU A 77 10.18 0.03 -23.17
N LYS A 78 9.99 -1.21 -22.69
CA LYS A 78 8.67 -1.86 -22.62
C LYS A 78 8.46 -2.42 -21.22
N VAL A 79 7.46 -1.88 -20.53
CA VAL A 79 7.12 -2.26 -19.15
C VAL A 79 5.72 -2.81 -19.11
N GLU A 80 5.55 -3.92 -18.40
CA GLU A 80 4.25 -4.44 -18.00
C GLU A 80 4.16 -4.45 -16.48
N PHE A 81 3.05 -3.98 -15.93
CA PHE A 81 2.83 -3.94 -14.49
C PHE A 81 1.37 -4.20 -14.18
N GLY A 82 1.10 -4.69 -12.98
CA GLY A 82 -0.25 -5.08 -12.61
C GLY A 82 -0.35 -5.72 -11.24
N HIS A 83 -1.53 -6.25 -10.95
CA HIS A 83 -1.80 -6.99 -9.73
C HIS A 83 -2.83 -8.09 -9.96
N VAL A 84 -2.79 -9.05 -9.05
CA VAL A 84 -3.84 -10.04 -8.85
C VAL A 84 -4.28 -9.94 -7.40
N CYS A 85 -5.58 -9.82 -7.14
CA CYS A 85 -6.12 -9.90 -5.80
C CYS A 85 -7.34 -10.83 -5.74
N GLU A 86 -7.51 -11.46 -4.59
CA GLU A 86 -8.61 -12.36 -4.31
C GLU A 86 -9.04 -12.21 -2.85
N ASN A 87 -10.35 -12.18 -2.64
CA ASN A 87 -10.98 -12.29 -1.34
C ASN A 87 -12.16 -13.27 -1.44
N PRO A 88 -12.79 -13.67 -0.33
CA PRO A 88 -13.86 -14.67 -0.35
C PRO A 88 -15.10 -14.32 -1.20
N ASN A 89 -15.24 -13.07 -1.61
CA ASN A 89 -16.39 -12.59 -2.39
C ASN A 89 -16.04 -12.31 -3.86
N GLU A 90 -14.81 -11.91 -4.15
CA GLU A 90 -14.40 -11.42 -5.46
C GLU A 90 -12.91 -11.58 -5.72
N TRP A 91 -12.56 -11.59 -7.01
CA TRP A 91 -11.18 -11.58 -7.48
C TRP A 91 -11.04 -10.58 -8.63
N GLU A 92 -9.84 -10.04 -8.78
CA GLU A 92 -9.50 -9.10 -9.84
C GLU A 92 -8.07 -9.34 -10.34
N GLN A 93 -7.89 -9.19 -11.64
CA GLN A 93 -6.58 -9.12 -12.29
C GLN A 93 -6.53 -7.87 -13.16
N ARG A 94 -5.57 -6.98 -12.93
CA ARG A 94 -5.33 -5.80 -13.76
C ARG A 94 -3.89 -5.78 -14.23
N PHE A 95 -3.70 -5.56 -15.52
CA PHE A 95 -2.38 -5.40 -16.09
C PHE A 95 -2.39 -4.26 -17.11
N GLU A 96 -1.34 -3.46 -17.09
CA GLU A 96 -1.07 -2.38 -18.02
C GLU A 96 0.30 -2.59 -18.65
N ARG A 97 0.40 -2.28 -19.94
CA ARG A 97 1.63 -2.32 -20.70
C ARG A 97 1.89 -0.97 -21.34
N LYS A 98 3.11 -0.49 -21.18
CA LYS A 98 3.63 0.72 -21.82
C LYS A 98 4.80 0.37 -22.71
N ASP A 99 4.68 0.71 -23.99
CA ASP A 99 5.76 0.63 -24.97
C ASP A 99 6.18 2.07 -25.31
N PHE A 100 7.30 2.51 -24.72
CA PHE A 100 7.79 3.88 -24.85
C PHE A 100 8.37 4.16 -26.24
N ASP A 101 8.85 3.13 -26.96
CA ASP A 101 9.36 3.29 -28.32
C ASP A 101 8.25 3.66 -29.31
N ASN A 102 7.07 3.06 -29.12
CA ASN A 102 5.93 3.20 -30.02
C ASN A 102 4.83 4.11 -29.46
N ASN A 103 5.08 4.79 -28.33
CA ASN A 103 4.09 5.60 -27.60
C ASN A 103 2.75 4.87 -27.40
N ARG A 104 2.80 3.55 -27.18
CA ARG A 104 1.62 2.68 -27.18
C ARG A 104 1.31 2.24 -25.77
N HIS A 105 0.07 2.46 -25.35
CA HIS A 105 -0.43 2.04 -24.06
C HIS A 105 -1.54 1.02 -24.26
N SER A 106 -1.49 -0.08 -23.53
CA SER A 106 -2.54 -1.10 -23.57
C SER A 106 -2.78 -1.69 -22.19
N GLY A 107 -3.93 -2.32 -22.00
CA GLY A 107 -4.25 -2.95 -20.72
C GLY A 107 -5.35 -3.98 -20.82
N LYS A 108 -5.44 -4.79 -19.76
CA LYS A 108 -6.45 -5.81 -19.58
C LYS A 108 -6.91 -5.82 -18.12
N ILE A 109 -8.21 -6.01 -17.94
CA ILE A 109 -8.86 -6.15 -16.63
C ILE A 109 -9.74 -7.39 -16.71
N LYS A 110 -9.63 -8.26 -15.71
CA LYS A 110 -10.55 -9.37 -15.49
C LYS A 110 -11.01 -9.32 -14.05
N TRP A 111 -12.28 -9.60 -13.80
CA TRP A 111 -12.82 -9.66 -12.45
C TRP A 111 -13.94 -10.69 -12.39
N GLY A 112 -14.15 -11.26 -11.21
CA GLY A 112 -15.29 -12.13 -10.97
C GLY A 112 -15.67 -12.16 -9.50
N ASN A 113 -16.85 -12.73 -9.21
CA ASN A 113 -17.34 -12.85 -7.85
C ASN A 113 -17.92 -14.23 -7.53
N LYS A 114 -18.22 -14.44 -6.25
CA LYS A 114 -18.75 -15.72 -5.72
C LYS A 114 -20.11 -16.13 -6.30
N ARG A 115 -20.85 -15.22 -6.95
CA ARG A 115 -22.12 -15.53 -7.65
C ARG A 115 -21.89 -15.99 -9.09
N GLY A 116 -20.64 -16.02 -9.55
CA GLY A 116 -20.30 -16.35 -10.93
C GLY A 116 -20.44 -15.18 -11.90
N GLU A 117 -20.72 -13.97 -11.42
CA GLU A 117 -20.67 -12.77 -12.26
C GLU A 117 -19.21 -12.49 -12.61
N TYR A 118 -18.99 -12.08 -13.85
CA TYR A 118 -17.66 -12.02 -14.43
C TYR A 118 -17.60 -10.96 -15.52
N GLY A 119 -16.45 -10.33 -15.68
CA GLY A 119 -16.19 -9.41 -16.78
C GLY A 119 -14.73 -9.39 -17.19
N GLU A 120 -14.53 -9.13 -18.48
CA GLU A 120 -13.23 -8.81 -19.06
C GLU A 120 -13.31 -7.48 -19.81
N GLN A 121 -12.26 -6.69 -19.72
CA GLN A 121 -12.09 -5.49 -20.52
C GLN A 121 -10.66 -5.43 -21.04
N TYR A 122 -10.52 -5.13 -22.33
CA TYR A 122 -9.25 -4.94 -23.01
C TYR A 122 -9.27 -3.58 -23.70
N TRP A 123 -8.13 -2.91 -23.70
CA TRP A 123 -7.97 -1.65 -24.42
C TRP A 123 -6.54 -1.52 -24.96
N ASP A 124 -6.44 -0.79 -26.06
CA ASP A 124 -5.19 -0.51 -26.75
C ASP A 124 -5.27 0.89 -27.34
N LEU A 125 -4.60 1.83 -26.70
CA LEU A 125 -4.48 3.21 -27.13
C LEU A 125 -3.25 3.33 -28.02
N ASN A 126 -3.49 3.31 -29.32
CA ASN A 126 -2.53 3.81 -30.29
C ASN A 126 -2.69 5.35 -30.35
N HIS A 127 -1.64 6.10 -30.01
CA HIS A 127 -1.57 7.54 -30.18
C HIS A 127 -0.37 7.91 -31.03
#